data_AF-A6GEY3-F1
#
_entry.id   AF-A6GEY3-F1
#
_cell.length_a   1.000
_cell.length_b   1.000
_cell.length_c   1.000
_cell.angle_alpha   90.00
_cell.angle_beta   90.00
_cell.angle_gamma   90.00
#
_symmetry.space_group_name_H-M   'P 1'
#
loop_
_entity.id
_entity.type
_entity.pdbx_description
1 polymer ?
#
loop_
_entity_poly.entity_id
_entity_poly.type
_entity_poly.pdbx_seq_one_letter_code
_entity_poly.pdbx_strand_id
1 'polypeptide(L)'
;MTLLLPFELADRFSLRELLGSDRRYSAREAHRLLERFSLSGPERRFAVALLRAKTNLWLFRCNQSQFCGDFLVVDMSGPKALRRVHVLELKAREPARLLSGGGIQLANWREAVDEVAREHGILAAASAHATAQLVRGGEGEVLAFLGAA
;
A
#
# COMPACT_ATOMS: atom_id res chain seq x y z
N MET A 1 -9.57 -4.31 3.99
CA MET A 1 -8.95 -2.99 4.29
C MET A 1 -7.96 -2.60 3.21
N THR A 2 -7.32 -3.57 2.56
CA THR A 2 -6.23 -3.41 1.60
C THR A 2 -6.54 -4.11 0.28
N LEU A 3 -5.92 -3.65 -0.79
CA LEU A 3 -5.96 -4.26 -2.11
C LEU A 3 -4.53 -4.36 -2.65
N LEU A 4 -4.03 -5.58 -2.86
CA LEU A 4 -2.74 -5.78 -3.52
C LEU A 4 -2.78 -5.24 -4.95
N LEU A 5 -1.82 -4.38 -5.29
CA LEU A 5 -1.62 -3.88 -6.64
C LEU A 5 -0.53 -4.73 -7.32
N PRO A 6 -0.88 -5.54 -8.34
CA PRO A 6 0.10 -6.38 -9.03
C PRO A 6 1.02 -5.52 -9.93
N PHE A 7 2.23 -6.01 -10.21
CA PHE A 7 3.24 -5.25 -10.96
C PHE A 7 2.81 -4.91 -12.39
N GLU A 8 2.04 -5.80 -13.02
CA GLU A 8 1.50 -5.66 -14.36
C GLU A 8 0.55 -4.45 -14.47
N LEU A 9 -0.02 -3.99 -13.35
CA LEU A 9 -0.84 -2.79 -13.30
C LEU A 9 -0.05 -1.53 -13.71
N ALA A 10 1.27 -1.56 -13.63
CA ALA A 10 2.11 -0.43 -14.00
C ALA A 10 2.17 -0.18 -15.52
N ASP A 11 1.89 -1.19 -16.35
CA ASP A 11 1.87 -1.07 -17.81
C ASP A 11 0.52 -0.57 -18.32
N ARG A 12 -0.57 -1.09 -17.73
CA ARG A 12 -1.95 -0.73 -18.08
C ARG A 12 -2.76 -0.50 -16.81
N PHE A 13 -2.63 0.69 -16.26
CA PHE A 13 -3.25 1.01 -14.97
C PHE A 13 -4.77 1.10 -15.06
N SER A 14 -5.46 0.02 -14.70
CA SER A 14 -6.92 -0.06 -14.64
C SER A 14 -7.37 -0.91 -13.44
N LEU A 15 -7.73 -0.25 -12.33
CA LEU A 15 -8.32 -0.94 -11.18
C LEU A 15 -9.65 -1.61 -11.51
N ARG A 16 -10.39 -1.06 -12.48
CA ARG A 16 -11.65 -1.63 -12.97
C ARG A 16 -11.39 -3.00 -13.62
N GLU A 17 -10.40 -3.10 -14.49
CA GLU A 17 -10.04 -4.37 -15.13
C GLU A 17 -9.47 -5.36 -14.11
N LEU A 18 -8.60 -4.89 -13.20
CA LEU A 18 -8.07 -5.70 -12.11
C LEU A 18 -9.20 -6.37 -11.31
N LEU A 19 -10.12 -5.57 -10.77
CA LEU A 19 -11.23 -6.07 -9.95
C LEU A 19 -12.28 -6.85 -10.75
N GLY A 20 -12.51 -6.48 -12.02
CA GLY A 20 -13.48 -7.17 -12.87
C GLY A 20 -12.98 -8.51 -13.41
N SER A 21 -11.67 -8.71 -13.50
CA SER A 21 -11.05 -9.98 -13.89
C SER A 21 -10.93 -10.99 -12.74
N ASP A 22 -11.02 -10.52 -11.50
CA ASP A 22 -10.93 -11.36 -10.32
C ASP A 22 -12.25 -12.12 -10.09
N ARG A 23 -12.20 -13.44 -10.35
CA ARG A 23 -13.36 -14.32 -10.27
C ARG A 23 -13.93 -14.49 -8.86
N ARG A 24 -13.24 -13.96 -7.83
CA ARG A 24 -13.72 -13.95 -6.45
C ARG A 24 -14.82 -12.92 -6.20
N TYR A 25 -14.98 -11.94 -7.08
CA TYR A 25 -15.94 -10.86 -6.90
C TYR A 25 -17.05 -10.90 -7.96
N SER A 26 -18.29 -10.70 -7.53
CA SER A 26 -19.37 -10.33 -8.44
C SER A 26 -19.14 -8.94 -9.02
N ALA A 27 -19.78 -8.61 -10.15
CA ALA A 27 -19.71 -7.28 -10.75
C ALA A 27 -20.12 -6.15 -9.78
N ARG A 28 -21.10 -6.41 -8.92
CA ARG A 28 -21.55 -5.47 -7.89
C ARG A 28 -20.50 -5.25 -6.81
N GLU A 29 -19.81 -6.30 -6.39
CA GLU A 29 -18.73 -6.21 -5.41
C GLU A 29 -17.51 -5.51 -5.99
N ALA A 30 -17.12 -5.84 -7.22
CA ALA A 30 -16.04 -5.16 -7.93
C ALA A 30 -16.29 -3.65 -8.05
N HIS A 31 -17.52 -3.23 -8.34
CA HIS A 31 -17.88 -1.81 -8.37
C HIS A 31 -17.73 -1.12 -7.00
N ARG A 32 -18.21 -1.75 -5.93
CA ARG A 32 -18.04 -1.25 -4.55
C ARG A 32 -16.57 -1.17 -4.13
N LEU A 33 -15.75 -2.14 -4.54
CA LEU A 33 -14.31 -2.14 -4.27
C LEU A 33 -13.61 -1.02 -5.03
N LEU A 34 -14.02 -0.75 -6.27
CA LEU A 34 -13.47 0.34 -7.08
C LEU A 34 -13.70 1.72 -6.41
N GLU A 35 -14.89 1.95 -5.85
CA GLU A 35 -15.16 3.19 -5.10
C GLU A 35 -14.22 3.33 -3.90
N ARG A 36 -14.06 2.25 -3.12
CA ARG A 36 -13.24 2.21 -1.89
C ARG A 36 -11.75 2.37 -2.13
N PHE A 37 -11.23 1.84 -3.24
CA PHE A 37 -9.80 1.80 -3.54
C PHE A 37 -9.40 2.74 -4.67
N SER A 38 -10.30 3.66 -5.07
CA SER A 38 -10.00 4.68 -6.05
C SER A 38 -8.75 5.49 -5.68
N LEU A 39 -8.01 5.89 -6.71
CA LEU A 39 -6.75 6.59 -6.59
C LEU A 39 -6.87 7.95 -7.27
N SER A 40 -6.42 8.99 -6.58
CA SER A 40 -6.18 10.30 -7.16
C SER A 40 -5.04 10.23 -8.19
N GLY A 41 -4.92 11.29 -9.02
CA GLY A 41 -3.84 11.41 -9.99
C GLY A 41 -2.42 11.24 -9.39
N PRO A 42 -2.08 11.91 -8.28
CA PRO A 42 -0.80 11.70 -7.59
C PRO A 42 -0.61 10.28 -7.07
N GLU A 43 -1.59 9.71 -6.38
CA GLU A 43 -1.45 8.33 -5.84
C GLU A 43 -1.27 7.30 -6.95
N ARG A 44 -1.94 7.49 -8.10
CA ARG A 44 -1.73 6.65 -9.28
C ARG A 44 -0.30 6.77 -9.81
N ARG A 45 0.24 7.99 -9.92
CA ARG A 45 1.63 8.17 -10.39
C ARG A 45 2.64 7.55 -9.43
N PHE A 46 2.44 7.74 -8.12
CA PHE A 46 3.21 7.05 -7.09
C PHE A 46 3.19 5.53 -7.29
N ALA A 47 1.99 4.94 -7.39
CA ALA A 47 1.83 3.49 -7.53
C ALA A 47 2.52 2.96 -8.79
N VAL A 48 2.31 3.61 -9.94
CA VAL A 48 2.95 3.22 -11.20
C VAL A 48 4.48 3.33 -11.12
N ALA A 49 5.00 4.42 -10.56
CA ALA A 49 6.44 4.63 -10.44
C ALA A 49 7.08 3.55 -9.56
N LEU A 50 6.50 3.27 -8.38
CA LEU A 50 7.01 2.27 -7.47
C LEU A 50 7.00 0.86 -8.09
N LEU A 51 5.86 0.47 -8.69
CA LEU A 51 5.70 -0.86 -9.30
C LEU A 51 6.66 -1.09 -10.47
N ARG A 52 7.01 -0.04 -11.23
CA ARG A 52 8.03 -0.13 -12.30
C ARG A 52 9.45 -0.21 -11.76
N ALA A 53 9.74 0.53 -10.70
CA ALA A 53 11.10 0.67 -10.19
C ALA A 53 11.55 -0.54 -9.35
N LYS A 54 10.64 -1.15 -8.57
CA LYS A 54 10.99 -2.14 -7.55
C LYS A 54 10.03 -3.32 -7.49
N THR A 55 10.42 -4.43 -8.12
CA THR A 55 9.66 -5.70 -8.09
C THR A 55 9.74 -6.44 -6.75
N ASN A 56 10.66 -6.06 -5.86
CA ASN A 56 10.73 -6.58 -4.50
C ASN A 56 9.79 -5.84 -3.52
N LEU A 57 9.22 -4.70 -3.91
CA LEU A 57 8.33 -3.91 -3.07
C LEU A 57 6.87 -4.18 -3.45
N TRP A 58 6.19 -4.95 -2.62
CA TRP A 58 4.77 -5.26 -2.83
C TRP A 58 3.91 -4.12 -2.33
N LEU A 59 3.07 -3.57 -3.21
CA LEU A 59 2.26 -2.39 -2.94
C LEU A 59 0.80 -2.77 -2.69
N PHE A 60 0.25 -2.30 -1.58
CA PHE A 60 -1.15 -2.46 -1.22
C PHE A 60 -1.80 -1.09 -1.15
N ARG A 61 -2.92 -0.90 -1.86
CA ARG A 61 -3.78 0.28 -1.71
C ARG A 61 -4.65 0.09 -0.48
N CYS A 62 -4.61 1.03 0.45
CA CYS A 62 -5.44 1.06 1.63
C CYS A 62 -6.82 1.70 1.34
N ASN A 63 -7.85 1.27 2.08
CA ASN A 63 -9.13 1.96 2.11
C ASN A 63 -9.04 3.16 3.05
N GLN A 64 -8.86 4.35 2.48
CA GLN A 64 -8.71 5.60 3.24
C GLN A 64 -9.86 5.89 4.20
N SER A 65 -11.08 5.41 3.90
CA SER A 65 -12.24 5.60 4.78
C SER A 65 -12.10 4.88 6.12
N GLN A 66 -11.09 4.03 6.27
CA GLN A 66 -10.78 3.28 7.48
C GLN A 66 -9.53 3.76 8.18
N PHE A 67 -8.98 4.92 7.81
CA PHE A 67 -7.88 5.55 8.55
C PHE A 67 -6.63 4.66 8.69
N CYS A 68 -6.29 3.91 7.63
CA CYS A 68 -5.11 3.04 7.58
C CYS A 68 -4.04 3.53 6.59
N GLY A 69 -4.07 4.82 6.26
CA GLY A 69 -3.18 5.45 5.28
C GLY A 69 -3.63 5.31 3.84
N ASP A 70 -2.74 5.69 2.95
CA ASP A 70 -2.97 5.66 1.50
C ASP A 70 -2.48 4.34 0.91
N PHE A 71 -1.34 3.86 1.40
CA PHE A 71 -0.72 2.62 0.95
C PHE A 71 0.00 1.89 2.08
N LEU A 72 0.20 0.60 1.87
CA LEU A 72 1.12 -0.23 2.62
C LEU A 72 2.11 -0.86 1.63
N VAL A 73 3.40 -0.80 1.95
CA VAL A 73 4.46 -1.40 1.14
C VAL A 73 5.18 -2.46 1.97
N VAL A 74 5.32 -3.67 1.42
CA VAL A 74 6.10 -4.74 2.05
C VAL A 74 7.38 -4.96 1.24
N ASP A 75 8.52 -4.85 1.93
CA ASP A 75 9.81 -5.22 1.37
C ASP A 75 10.00 -6.74 1.44
N MET A 76 9.88 -7.40 0.28
CA MET A 76 9.92 -8.85 0.16
C MET A 76 11.35 -9.43 0.10
N SER A 77 12.38 -8.59 0.19
CA SER A 77 13.80 -9.00 0.05
C SER A 77 14.30 -9.92 1.17
N GLY A 78 13.64 -9.89 2.33
CA GLY A 78 14.05 -10.62 3.53
C GLY A 78 13.13 -11.81 3.88
N PRO A 79 13.56 -12.63 4.86
CA PRO A 79 12.72 -13.69 5.41
C PRO A 79 11.48 -13.08 6.08
N LYS A 80 10.36 -13.82 6.08
CA LYS A 80 9.03 -13.37 6.54
C LYS A 80 9.03 -12.65 7.90
N ALA A 81 9.88 -13.08 8.84
CA ALA A 81 9.98 -12.49 10.18
C ALA A 81 10.68 -11.11 10.22
N LEU A 82 11.48 -10.78 9.19
CA LEU A 82 12.30 -9.57 9.11
C LEU A 82 11.85 -8.62 7.99
N ARG A 83 10.77 -8.93 7.27
CA ARG A 83 10.25 -8.07 6.20
C ARG A 83 9.81 -6.74 6.80
N ARG A 84 10.29 -5.65 6.20
CA ARG A 84 9.92 -4.29 6.56
C ARG A 84 8.57 -3.96 5.95
N VAL A 85 7.76 -3.25 6.73
CA VAL A 85 6.46 -2.76 6.29
C VAL A 85 6.48 -1.24 6.37
N HIS A 86 6.11 -0.56 5.30
CA HIS A 86 5.97 0.89 5.30
C HIS A 86 4.49 1.24 5.13
N VAL A 87 3.89 1.90 6.12
CA VAL A 87 2.53 2.43 6.01
C VAL A 87 2.64 3.91 5.64
N LEU A 88 2.04 4.27 4.52
CA LEU A 88 2.29 5.52 3.83
C LEU A 88 1.11 6.48 3.93
N GLU A 89 1.41 7.75 4.19
CA GLU A 89 0.51 8.89 4.04
C GLU A 89 1.16 9.88 3.06
N LEU A 90 0.62 9.96 1.84
CA LEU A 90 1.10 10.86 0.82
C LEU A 90 0.56 12.28 1.06
N LYS A 91 1.48 13.23 1.18
CA LYS A 91 1.18 14.67 1.34
C LYS A 91 1.95 15.48 0.31
N ALA A 92 1.22 16.21 -0.53
CA ALA A 92 1.82 16.98 -1.62
C ALA A 92 2.86 17.97 -1.10
N ARG A 93 4.05 17.96 -1.73
CA ARG A 93 5.16 18.88 -1.45
C ARG A 93 5.70 18.83 -0.02
N GLU A 94 5.46 17.73 0.72
CA GLU A 94 6.10 17.50 2.02
C GLU A 94 7.36 16.64 1.86
N PRO A 95 8.44 16.90 2.61
CA PRO A 95 9.59 15.99 2.69
C PRO A 95 9.17 14.66 3.34
N ALA A 96 9.83 13.56 2.94
CA ALA A 96 9.60 12.26 3.55
C ALA A 96 10.15 12.23 4.98
N ARG A 97 9.34 11.75 5.92
CA ARG A 97 9.71 11.58 7.32
C ARG A 97 9.06 10.36 7.94
N LEU A 98 9.79 9.75 8.87
CA LEU A 98 9.25 8.75 9.78
C LEU A 98 8.37 9.44 10.82
N LEU A 99 7.22 8.84 11.10
CA LEU A 99 6.33 9.30 12.16
C LEU A 99 6.55 8.44 13.42
N SER A 100 6.58 9.08 14.58
CA SER A 100 6.58 8.41 15.89
C SER A 100 5.21 7.83 16.27
N GLY A 101 4.16 8.19 15.53
CA GLY A 101 2.79 7.70 15.72
C GLY A 101 1.91 8.02 14.50
N GLY A 102 0.74 7.38 14.42
CA GLY A 102 -0.09 7.39 13.21
C GLY A 102 -0.96 8.62 12.98
N GLY A 103 -1.20 9.43 14.03
CA GLY A 103 -2.24 10.46 13.96
C GLY A 103 -3.60 9.87 13.58
N ILE A 104 -4.53 10.72 13.12
CA ILE A 104 -5.88 10.29 12.76
C ILE A 104 -5.88 9.43 11.49
N GLN A 105 -5.13 9.81 10.44
CA GLN A 105 -5.22 9.13 9.13
C GLN A 105 -4.57 7.75 9.10
N LEU A 106 -3.73 7.42 10.08
CA LEU A 106 -3.15 6.08 10.25
C LEU A 106 -3.65 5.41 11.53
N ALA A 107 -4.74 5.87 12.16
CA ALA A 107 -5.24 5.31 13.43
C ALA A 107 -5.36 3.78 13.42
N ASN A 108 -5.74 3.20 12.28
CA ASN A 108 -5.96 1.76 12.11
C ASN A 108 -4.89 1.08 11.27
N TRP A 109 -3.66 1.62 11.24
CA TRP A 109 -2.57 1.04 10.46
C TRP A 109 -2.26 -0.42 10.86
N ARG A 110 -2.38 -0.74 12.15
CA ARG A 110 -2.13 -2.10 12.68
C ARG A 110 -3.10 -3.11 12.09
N GLU A 111 -4.38 -2.75 12.00
CA GLU A 111 -5.42 -3.62 11.43
C GLU A 111 -5.15 -3.91 9.94
N ALA A 112 -4.67 -2.92 9.18
CA ALA A 112 -4.26 -3.14 7.80
C ALA A 112 -3.03 -4.06 7.68
N VAL A 113 -2.05 -3.94 8.59
CA VAL A 113 -0.89 -4.84 8.65
C VAL A 113 -1.31 -6.26 9.01
N ASP A 114 -2.18 -6.41 10.01
CA ASP A 114 -2.74 -7.70 10.43
C ASP A 114 -3.55 -8.37 9.30
N GLU A 115 -4.35 -7.59 8.56
CA GLU A 115 -5.04 -8.09 7.38
C GLU A 115 -4.05 -8.62 6.33
N VAL A 116 -3.00 -7.87 6.01
CA VAL A 116 -2.00 -8.31 5.03
C VAL A 116 -1.29 -9.59 5.50
N ALA A 117 -0.95 -9.68 6.79
CA ALA A 117 -0.35 -10.87 7.37
C ALA A 117 -1.28 -12.09 7.27
N ARG A 118 -2.57 -11.91 7.54
CA ARG A 118 -3.59 -12.97 7.56
C ARG A 118 -3.99 -13.43 6.16
N GLU A 119 -4.27 -12.51 5.25
CA GLU A 119 -4.80 -12.79 3.91
C GLU A 119 -3.71 -13.26 2.93
N HIS A 120 -2.50 -12.71 3.04
CA HIS A 120 -1.42 -13.02 2.10
C HIS A 120 -0.34 -13.92 2.69
N GLY A 121 -0.27 -14.08 4.02
CA GLY A 121 0.73 -14.93 4.67
C GLY A 121 2.17 -14.44 4.47
N ILE A 122 2.38 -13.20 4.03
CA ILE A 122 3.71 -12.66 3.68
C ILE A 122 4.43 -11.98 4.86
N LEU A 123 3.75 -11.76 5.99
CA LEU A 123 4.32 -11.18 7.21
C LEU A 123 4.14 -12.14 8.38
N ALA A 124 5.14 -12.22 9.26
CA ALA A 124 4.99 -12.98 10.50
C ALA A 124 4.16 -12.15 11.48
N ALA A 125 2.96 -12.63 11.84
CA ALA A 125 2.04 -11.89 12.71
C ALA A 125 2.70 -11.42 14.02
N ALA A 126 3.58 -12.24 14.60
CA ALA A 126 4.29 -11.92 15.84
C ALA A 126 5.26 -10.73 15.72
N SER A 127 5.79 -10.44 14.53
CA SER A 127 6.79 -9.38 14.32
C SER A 127 6.35 -8.27 13.34
N ALA A 128 5.22 -8.43 12.65
CA ALA A 128 4.76 -7.52 11.60
C ALA A 128 4.65 -6.05 12.07
N HIS A 129 4.21 -5.85 13.31
CA HIS A 129 4.12 -4.52 13.91
C HIS A 129 5.46 -3.93 14.32
N ALA A 130 6.44 -4.76 14.69
CA ALA A 130 7.76 -4.29 15.11
C ALA A 130 8.61 -3.86 13.91
N THR A 131 8.34 -4.41 12.73
CA THR A 131 9.00 -4.03 11.47
C THR A 131 8.26 -2.95 10.69
N ALA A 132 7.13 -2.46 11.21
CA ALA A 132 6.33 -1.43 10.57
C ALA A 132 6.89 -0.03 10.82
N GLN A 133 6.98 0.76 9.75
CA GLN A 133 7.39 2.15 9.76
C GLN A 133 6.28 3.00 9.17
N LEU A 134 5.89 4.05 9.88
CA LEU A 134 4.91 5.02 9.40
C LEU A 134 5.67 6.13 8.67
N VAL A 135 5.32 6.39 7.42
CA VAL A 135 6.02 7.35 6.55
C VAL A 135 5.02 8.34 6.00
N ARG A 136 5.35 9.63 6.12
CA ARG A 136 4.61 10.71 5.46
C ARG A 136 5.52 11.50 4.54
N GLY A 137 5.05 11.86 3.36
CA GLY A 137 5.76 12.75 2.45
C GLY A 137 5.12 12.85 1.07
N GLY A 138 5.69 13.67 0.20
CA GLY A 138 5.29 13.77 -1.19
C GLY A 138 5.67 12.53 -1.99
N GLU A 139 4.98 12.32 -3.12
CA GLU A 139 5.19 11.19 -4.03
C GLU A 139 6.69 10.92 -4.33
N GLY A 140 7.42 11.93 -4.82
CA GLY A 140 8.84 11.77 -5.15
C GLY A 140 9.73 11.52 -3.92
N GLU A 141 9.44 12.17 -2.80
CA GLU A 141 10.20 12.02 -1.55
C GLU A 141 10.02 10.62 -0.95
N VAL A 142 8.79 10.10 -0.98
CA VAL A 142 8.49 8.74 -0.51
C VAL A 142 9.09 7.70 -1.47
N LEU A 143 9.07 7.94 -2.78
CA LEU A 143 9.78 7.08 -3.74
C LEU A 143 11.29 7.06 -3.45
N ALA A 144 11.91 8.22 -3.22
CA ALA A 144 13.33 8.29 -2.86
C ALA A 144 13.63 7.57 -1.55
N PHE A 145 12.77 7.73 -0.53
CA PHE A 145 12.87 7.01 0.75
C PHE A 145 12.82 5.48 0.56
N LEU A 146 11.97 4.98 -0.35
CA LEU A 146 11.89 3.56 -0.71
C LEU A 146 13.00 3.11 -1.68
N GLY A 147 13.91 4.02 -2.05
CA GLY A 147 14.99 3.80 -3.01
C GLY A 147 14.48 3.53 -4.43
N ALA A 148 13.35 4.13 -4.82
CA ALA A 148 12.64 3.96 -6.08
C ALA A 148 12.54 5.26 -6.90
N ALA A 149 13.37 6.26 -6.58
CA ALA A 149 13.49 7.53 -7.32
C ALA A 149 14.51 7.43 -8.47
#